data_AF-A0A6S6SIS0-F1
#
_entry.id   AF-A0A6S6SIS0-F1
#
_cell.length_a   1.000
_cell.length_b   1.000
_cell.length_c   1.000
_cell.angle_alpha   90.00
_cell.angle_beta   90.00
_cell.angle_gamma   90.00
#
_symmetry.space_group_name_H-M   'P 1'
#
loop_
_entity.id
_entity.type
_entity.pdbx_description
1 polymer ?
#
loop_
_entity_poly.entity_id
_entity_poly.type
_entity_poly.pdbx_seq_one_letter_code
_entity_poly.pdbx_strand_id
1 'polypeptide(L)'
;PIEKVLAGHESFYGVEAGELLYERLLGKPLIAVASIYQHSPSALITLKSSDFLTPHDLAGKRIGMQVKQQNIVEVAAMFVHEGVSLEALQLTANLPHPQGLQSLQDNALDADYGYLTSEPYLIKQAGEEAHYIRPISYGIDFYGDALFTTEQELRKNPDRVAAMHRSVVKGWEYAMRHPDEIIAIILKHYASPEYPRDFLQYEAEQTEKLMHPDIVAVGHMNPDRWNRMADIMMNLKLVDNTQYLKGFLYDPDNPGAGWLNSVVYMLALSLLLLLMLGLGLFWLVRRLHLSVERKTETLHQEVELRTLAEQKLNHYSAVLEERLIARSNELTEKDKTLSLLESQMDVAHKDNSRLLNQINDNLEPVLSVMDEMMAQLKTEKPDGQARYANWKERLSSALDELRKAIPASRLLESGPERQALLVEDDELNQLVARELLNLIDISAVIASDGYQALKILQNQSFDLIFMDINMPGIDGYETARRIRAGGNTTPIIALTATTVAGSRERCLEAGMDDYLSKPFELRDLKTVSERWVDAKAVAMPVAGVGK
;
A
#
# COMPACT_ATOMS: atom_id res chain seq x y z
N PRO A 1 25.63 23.27 -48.43
CA PRO A 1 24.80 22.03 -48.55
C PRO A 1 23.76 21.87 -47.44
N ILE A 2 24.15 22.20 -46.20
CA ILE A 2 23.35 22.07 -44.98
C ILE A 2 21.94 22.68 -45.08
N GLU A 3 21.80 23.93 -45.52
CA GLU A 3 20.49 24.60 -45.64
C GLU A 3 19.49 23.81 -46.50
N LYS A 4 19.95 23.26 -47.63
CA LYS A 4 19.12 22.47 -48.55
C LYS A 4 18.66 21.14 -47.94
N VAL A 5 19.54 20.50 -47.17
CA VAL A 5 19.23 19.25 -46.47
C VAL A 5 18.26 19.48 -45.31
N LEU A 6 18.41 20.59 -44.59
CA LEU A 6 17.48 20.99 -43.52
C LEU A 6 16.10 21.38 -44.05
N ALA A 7 16.04 22.04 -45.20
CA ALA A 7 14.79 22.33 -45.90
C ALA A 7 14.02 21.07 -46.31
N GLY A 8 14.73 19.97 -46.61
CA GLY A 8 14.14 18.64 -46.78
C GLY A 8 13.28 18.44 -48.03
N HIS A 9 13.28 19.39 -48.97
CA HIS A 9 12.54 19.29 -50.24
C HIS A 9 13.44 19.27 -51.49
N GLU A 10 14.66 19.82 -51.42
CA GLU A 10 15.62 19.77 -52.54
C GLU A 10 16.61 18.61 -52.43
N SER A 11 17.07 18.31 -51.22
CA SER A 11 17.96 17.19 -50.94
C SER A 11 17.70 16.62 -49.55
N PHE A 12 17.90 15.31 -49.40
CA PHE A 12 17.85 14.61 -48.11
C PHE A 12 19.23 14.29 -47.56
N TYR A 13 20.27 14.39 -48.40
CA TYR A 13 21.65 14.06 -48.05
C TYR A 13 22.59 15.15 -48.56
N GLY A 14 23.71 15.34 -47.87
CA GLY A 14 24.76 16.25 -48.29
C GLY A 14 26.13 15.71 -47.95
N VAL A 15 27.15 16.37 -48.49
CA VAL A 15 28.55 16.18 -48.12
C VAL A 15 29.03 17.49 -47.52
N GLU A 16 29.67 17.42 -46.36
CA GLU A 16 30.24 18.57 -45.66
C GLU A 16 31.31 18.11 -44.66
N ALA A 17 32.22 18.99 -44.26
CA ALA A 17 33.32 18.67 -43.35
C ALA A 17 33.14 19.32 -41.96
N GLY A 18 34.05 20.22 -41.57
CA GLY A 18 34.04 20.90 -40.26
C GLY A 18 32.76 21.69 -39.99
N GLU A 19 32.16 22.30 -41.03
CA GLU A 19 30.92 23.08 -40.91
C GLU A 19 29.74 22.23 -40.42
N LEU A 20 29.69 20.93 -40.78
CA LEU A 20 28.65 20.01 -40.31
C LEU A 20 28.62 19.90 -38.79
N LEU A 21 29.80 19.75 -38.18
CA LEU A 21 29.93 19.65 -36.72
C LEU A 21 29.62 21.00 -36.07
N TYR A 22 30.14 22.09 -36.62
CA TYR A 22 29.84 23.43 -36.13
C TYR A 22 28.33 23.69 -36.07
N GLU A 23 27.61 23.39 -37.15
CA GLU A 23 26.17 23.57 -37.24
C GLU A 23 25.38 22.63 -36.31
N ARG A 24 25.88 21.40 -36.10
CA ARG A 24 25.34 20.50 -35.08
C ARG A 24 25.47 21.10 -33.67
N LEU A 25 26.63 21.69 -33.36
CA LEU A 25 26.91 22.31 -32.07
C LEU A 25 26.09 23.59 -31.83
N LEU A 26 25.59 24.23 -32.90
CA LEU A 26 24.57 25.28 -32.83
C LEU A 26 23.13 24.75 -32.62
N GLY A 27 22.97 23.44 -32.49
CA GLY A 27 21.68 22.79 -32.23
C GLY A 27 20.89 22.42 -33.49
N LYS A 28 21.47 22.53 -34.69
CA LYS A 28 20.80 22.06 -35.90
C LYS A 28 20.68 20.53 -35.88
N PRO A 29 19.53 19.96 -36.27
CA PRO A 29 19.23 18.53 -36.13
C PRO A 29 19.89 17.69 -37.22
N LEU A 30 21.22 17.78 -37.33
CA LEU A 30 22.05 17.11 -38.33
C LEU A 30 22.63 15.80 -37.78
N ILE A 31 22.87 14.84 -38.68
CA ILE A 31 23.46 13.53 -38.39
C ILE A 31 24.60 13.28 -39.37
N ALA A 32 25.81 13.02 -38.87
CA ALA A 32 26.90 12.49 -39.67
C ALA A 32 26.67 11.01 -39.92
N VAL A 33 26.69 10.60 -41.18
CA VAL A 33 26.36 9.24 -41.63
C VAL A 33 27.63 8.43 -41.91
N ALA A 34 28.61 9.02 -42.59
CA ALA A 34 29.88 8.38 -42.90
C ALA A 34 30.93 9.46 -43.18
N SER A 35 32.17 9.30 -42.69
CA SER A 35 33.27 10.17 -43.07
C SER A 35 34.13 9.50 -44.14
N ILE A 36 34.24 10.13 -45.32
CA ILE A 36 35.02 9.57 -46.41
C ILE A 36 36.50 9.84 -46.18
N TYR A 37 36.89 11.08 -45.90
CA TYR A 37 38.30 11.42 -45.67
C TYR A 37 38.62 11.33 -44.19
N GLN A 38 39.58 10.47 -43.86
CA GLN A 38 40.10 10.36 -42.50
C GLN A 38 40.92 11.59 -42.13
N HIS A 39 41.41 12.41 -43.06
CA HIS A 39 41.99 13.70 -42.76
C HIS A 39 41.47 14.76 -43.73
N SER A 40 41.11 15.93 -43.22
CA SER A 40 40.64 17.04 -44.05
C SER A 40 41.68 17.38 -45.14
N PRO A 41 41.25 17.57 -46.40
CA PRO A 41 42.12 17.96 -47.51
C PRO A 41 42.49 19.46 -47.47
N SER A 42 41.89 20.21 -46.54
CA SER A 42 41.98 21.65 -46.43
C SER A 42 43.42 22.15 -46.24
N ALA A 43 43.78 23.18 -47.00
CA ALA A 43 45.01 23.93 -46.82
C ALA A 43 44.81 25.40 -47.20
N LEU A 44 45.60 26.28 -46.58
CA LEU A 44 45.85 27.61 -47.12
C LEU A 44 47.05 27.56 -48.04
N ILE A 45 46.91 28.20 -49.19
CA ILE A 45 47.86 28.18 -50.28
C ILE A 45 48.47 29.57 -50.41
N THR A 46 49.79 29.63 -50.41
CA THR A 46 50.56 30.84 -50.69
C THR A 46 51.53 30.54 -51.82
N LEU A 47 51.78 31.51 -52.70
CA LEU A 47 52.80 31.31 -53.75
C LEU A 47 54.18 31.23 -53.11
N LYS A 48 55.05 30.37 -53.65
CA LYS A 48 56.43 30.20 -53.17
C LYS A 48 57.25 31.50 -53.27
N SER A 49 56.81 32.43 -54.11
CA SER A 49 57.38 33.77 -54.24
C SER A 49 57.06 34.73 -53.08
N SER A 50 56.11 34.39 -52.19
CA SER A 50 55.54 35.31 -51.20
C SER A 50 56.18 35.26 -49.80
N ASP A 51 57.15 34.38 -49.54
CA ASP A 51 57.78 34.13 -48.22
C ASP A 51 56.80 33.81 -47.06
N PHE A 52 55.49 33.65 -47.32
CA PHE A 52 54.48 33.31 -46.31
C PHE A 52 54.43 31.81 -46.09
N LEU A 53 54.94 31.34 -44.95
CA LEU A 53 55.12 29.91 -44.65
C LEU A 53 54.25 29.41 -43.50
N THR A 54 53.81 30.31 -42.62
CA THR A 54 53.11 30.00 -41.37
C THR A 54 51.89 30.89 -41.17
N PRO A 55 50.95 30.50 -40.28
CA PRO A 55 49.81 31.36 -39.90
C PRO A 55 50.24 32.74 -39.39
N HIS A 56 51.41 32.84 -38.74
CA HIS A 56 51.93 34.10 -38.20
C HIS A 56 52.33 35.08 -39.30
N ASP A 57 52.84 34.60 -40.43
CA ASP A 57 53.24 35.43 -41.57
C ASP A 57 52.05 36.09 -42.26
N LEU A 58 50.86 35.51 -42.06
CA LEU A 58 49.60 35.95 -42.66
C LEU A 58 48.85 36.99 -41.79
N ALA A 59 49.40 37.40 -40.65
CA ALA A 59 48.83 38.49 -39.87
C ALA A 59 48.77 39.80 -40.70
N GLY A 60 47.59 40.42 -40.76
CA GLY A 60 47.31 41.62 -41.54
C GLY A 60 47.15 41.40 -43.05
N LYS A 61 47.23 40.14 -43.53
CA LYS A 61 47.16 39.79 -44.95
C LYS A 61 45.73 39.48 -45.41
N ARG A 62 45.53 39.49 -46.72
CA ARG A 62 44.26 39.20 -47.41
C ARG A 62 44.15 37.71 -47.67
N ILE A 63 43.13 37.09 -47.09
CA ILE A 63 42.98 35.64 -47.07
C ILE A 63 41.60 35.26 -47.58
N GLY A 64 41.56 34.54 -48.71
CA GLY A 64 40.34 33.91 -49.20
C GLY A 64 40.05 32.65 -48.40
N MET A 65 39.12 32.71 -47.45
CA MET A 65 38.75 31.53 -46.65
C MET A 65 37.31 31.56 -46.13
N GLN A 66 36.46 32.36 -46.78
CA GLN A 66 35.04 32.46 -46.44
C GLN A 66 34.15 31.85 -47.52
N VAL A 67 33.25 30.95 -47.11
CA VAL A 67 32.16 30.44 -47.95
C VAL A 67 30.87 31.04 -47.43
N LYS A 68 30.11 31.76 -48.29
CA LYS A 68 28.89 32.48 -47.88
C LYS A 68 29.08 33.36 -46.63
N GLN A 69 30.22 34.06 -46.54
CA GLN A 69 30.61 34.92 -45.40
C GLN A 69 30.86 34.18 -44.08
N GLN A 70 30.94 32.84 -44.10
CA GLN A 70 31.37 32.04 -42.95
C GLN A 70 32.80 31.57 -43.16
N ASN A 71 33.60 31.64 -42.09
CA ASN A 71 34.98 31.15 -42.11
C ASN A 71 35.00 29.62 -42.17
N ILE A 72 35.92 29.06 -42.95
CA ILE A 72 36.16 27.62 -42.95
C ILE A 72 36.71 27.22 -41.59
N VAL A 73 36.01 26.30 -40.91
CA VAL A 73 36.13 26.11 -39.46
C VAL A 73 37.51 25.60 -39.06
N GLU A 74 38.07 24.61 -39.76
CA GLU A 74 39.40 24.07 -39.45
C GLU A 74 40.52 25.08 -39.73
N VAL A 75 40.38 25.93 -40.74
CA VAL A 75 41.37 26.96 -41.07
C VAL A 75 41.31 28.09 -40.04
N ALA A 76 40.11 28.51 -39.65
CA ALA A 76 39.91 29.47 -38.57
C ALA A 76 40.46 28.93 -37.24
N ALA A 77 40.20 27.65 -36.95
CA ALA A 77 40.70 26.99 -35.75
C ALA A 77 42.24 26.96 -35.71
N MET A 78 42.90 26.73 -36.85
CA MET A 78 44.36 26.77 -36.95
C MET A 78 44.93 28.13 -36.54
N PHE A 79 44.38 29.24 -37.06
CA PHE A 79 44.86 30.58 -36.69
C PHE A 79 44.70 30.85 -35.19
N VAL A 80 43.50 30.59 -34.64
CA VAL A 80 43.22 30.86 -33.23
C VAL A 80 44.07 29.97 -32.32
N HIS A 81 44.31 28.71 -32.70
CA HIS A 81 45.18 27.80 -31.96
C HIS A 81 46.63 28.29 -31.90
N GLU A 82 47.12 28.86 -33.01
CA GLU A 82 48.46 29.47 -33.11
C GLU A 82 48.53 30.90 -32.53
N GLY A 83 47.47 31.40 -31.89
CA GLY A 83 47.45 32.72 -31.26
C GLY A 83 47.31 33.89 -32.22
N VAL A 84 46.96 33.64 -33.49
CA VAL A 84 46.64 34.66 -34.48
C VAL A 84 45.13 34.90 -34.46
N SER A 85 44.70 36.06 -33.96
CA SER A 85 43.28 36.41 -33.92
C SER A 85 42.73 36.62 -35.33
N LEU A 86 41.50 36.16 -35.58
CA LEU A 86 40.87 36.27 -36.90
C LEU A 86 40.60 37.74 -37.28
N GLU A 87 40.46 38.62 -36.29
CA GLU A 87 40.33 40.07 -36.48
C GLU A 87 41.63 40.72 -36.99
N ALA A 88 42.77 40.06 -36.81
CA ALA A 88 44.03 40.51 -37.38
C ALA A 88 44.16 40.17 -38.88
N LEU A 89 43.22 39.42 -39.46
CA LEU A 89 43.24 38.97 -40.85
C LEU A 89 42.25 39.77 -41.69
N GLN A 90 42.60 40.03 -42.95
CA GLN A 90 41.68 40.62 -43.93
C GLN A 90 40.96 39.48 -44.67
N LEU A 91 39.92 38.93 -44.04
CA LEU A 91 39.20 37.77 -44.56
C LEU A 91 38.30 38.15 -45.73
N THR A 92 38.37 37.37 -46.81
CA THR A 92 37.52 37.50 -47.99
C THR A 92 36.89 36.17 -48.37
N ALA A 93 35.96 36.22 -49.32
CA ALA A 93 35.46 35.02 -49.97
C ALA A 93 36.62 34.21 -50.55
N ASN A 94 36.58 32.88 -50.39
CA ASN A 94 37.48 32.00 -51.11
C ASN A 94 37.11 32.01 -52.60
N LEU A 95 38.09 31.80 -53.47
CA LEU A 95 37.87 31.79 -54.91
C LEU A 95 38.27 30.42 -55.46
N PRO A 96 37.37 29.69 -56.15
CA PRO A 96 37.75 28.43 -56.75
C PRO A 96 38.83 28.63 -57.81
N HIS A 97 39.56 27.57 -58.14
CA HIS A 97 40.43 27.59 -59.31
C HIS A 97 39.62 27.86 -60.59
N PRO A 98 40.13 28.66 -61.56
CA PRO A 98 41.43 29.36 -61.57
C PRO A 98 41.44 30.72 -60.88
N GLN A 99 40.29 31.24 -60.43
CA GLN A 99 40.18 32.61 -59.89
C GLN A 99 41.01 32.81 -58.62
N GLY A 100 41.09 31.79 -57.76
CA GLY A 100 41.94 31.82 -56.56
C GLY A 100 43.41 31.97 -56.90
N LEU A 101 43.94 31.10 -57.77
CA LEU A 101 45.32 31.17 -58.23
C LEU A 101 45.62 32.51 -58.93
N GLN A 102 44.75 32.97 -59.83
CA GLN A 102 44.90 34.26 -60.49
C GLN A 102 44.99 35.40 -59.47
N SER A 103 44.17 35.36 -58.41
CA SER A 103 44.19 36.38 -57.36
C SER A 103 45.49 36.36 -56.55
N LEU A 104 46.11 35.20 -56.36
CA LEU A 104 47.44 35.10 -55.75
C LEU A 104 48.52 35.67 -56.69
N GLN A 105 48.46 35.35 -57.99
CA GLN A 105 49.42 35.85 -59.00
C GLN A 105 49.35 37.37 -59.17
N ASP A 106 48.13 37.92 -59.16
CA ASP A 106 47.88 39.36 -59.30
C ASP A 106 48.13 40.13 -57.98
N ASN A 107 48.58 39.45 -56.92
CA ASN A 107 48.70 39.97 -55.55
C ASN A 107 47.40 40.63 -55.05
N ALA A 108 46.24 40.13 -55.47
CA ALA A 108 44.94 40.51 -54.93
C ALA A 108 44.64 39.80 -53.61
N LEU A 109 45.07 38.54 -53.48
CA LEU A 109 45.11 37.77 -52.25
C LEU A 109 46.55 37.41 -51.90
N ASP A 110 46.83 37.26 -50.61
CA ASP A 110 48.12 36.82 -50.10
C ASP A 110 48.11 35.31 -49.77
N ALA A 111 46.94 34.78 -49.44
CA ALA A 111 46.66 33.35 -49.31
C ALA A 111 45.22 33.03 -49.74
N ASP A 112 44.97 31.84 -50.26
CA ASP A 112 43.62 31.36 -50.57
C ASP A 112 43.44 29.92 -50.11
N TYR A 113 42.19 29.57 -49.80
CA TYR A 113 41.82 28.23 -49.38
C TYR A 113 41.64 27.30 -50.57
N GLY A 114 42.13 26.07 -50.42
CA GLY A 114 41.78 25.00 -51.35
C GLY A 114 42.16 23.62 -50.85
N TYR A 115 41.95 22.64 -51.73
CA TYR A 115 42.13 21.22 -51.40
C TYR A 115 43.46 20.71 -51.91
N LEU A 116 44.16 19.93 -51.08
CA LEU A 116 45.40 19.25 -51.47
C LEU A 116 45.19 18.20 -52.57
N THR A 117 43.95 17.75 -52.78
CA THR A 117 43.57 16.81 -53.84
C THR A 117 43.49 17.45 -55.22
N SER A 118 43.42 18.78 -55.32
CA SER A 118 43.27 19.50 -56.60
C SER A 118 44.34 20.58 -56.82
N GLU A 119 44.53 21.47 -55.85
CA GLU A 119 45.31 22.71 -56.01
C GLU A 119 46.79 22.46 -56.36
N PRO A 120 47.52 21.50 -55.77
CA PRO A 120 48.91 21.30 -56.14
C PRO A 120 49.11 20.87 -57.60
N TYR A 121 48.14 20.15 -58.18
CA TYR A 121 48.19 19.82 -59.60
C TYR A 121 47.97 21.07 -60.46
N LEU A 122 46.91 21.83 -60.15
CA LEU A 122 46.48 22.97 -60.96
C LEU A 122 47.52 24.10 -60.93
N ILE A 123 48.12 24.38 -59.76
CA ILE A 123 49.21 25.35 -59.59
C ILE A 123 50.44 24.95 -60.40
N LYS A 124 50.81 23.66 -60.35
CA LYS A 124 51.94 23.14 -61.12
C LYS A 124 51.68 23.21 -62.63
N GLN A 125 50.45 22.96 -63.08
CA GLN A 125 50.07 23.10 -64.48
C GLN A 125 50.15 24.55 -64.97
N ALA A 126 49.90 25.53 -64.08
CA ALA A 126 50.09 26.94 -64.35
C ALA A 126 51.57 27.40 -64.34
N GLY A 127 52.51 26.49 -64.05
CA GLY A 127 53.95 26.80 -63.99
C GLY A 127 54.38 27.49 -62.69
N GLU A 128 53.55 27.44 -61.66
CA GLU A 128 53.80 28.04 -60.36
C GLU A 128 54.21 26.99 -59.32
N GLU A 129 54.80 27.45 -58.22
CA GLU A 129 55.02 26.67 -57.01
C GLU A 129 54.36 27.35 -55.82
N ALA A 130 53.87 26.55 -54.85
CA ALA A 130 53.18 27.07 -53.68
C ALA A 130 53.61 26.38 -52.39
N HIS A 131 53.39 27.06 -51.26
CA HIS A 131 53.40 26.47 -49.93
C HIS A 131 51.98 26.12 -49.51
N TYR A 132 51.85 25.08 -48.70
CA TYR A 132 50.58 24.57 -48.20
C TYR A 132 50.59 24.57 -46.68
N ILE A 133 49.91 25.56 -46.10
CA ILE A 133 49.75 25.71 -44.66
C ILE A 133 48.54 24.88 -44.24
N ARG A 134 48.79 23.72 -43.64
CA ARG A 134 47.77 22.69 -43.37
C ARG A 134 47.31 22.73 -41.91
N PRO A 135 46.00 22.80 -41.62
CA PRO A 135 45.49 22.76 -40.24
C PRO A 135 46.01 21.58 -39.41
N ILE A 136 46.15 20.40 -40.03
CA ILE A 136 46.65 19.18 -39.36
C ILE A 136 48.09 19.34 -38.82
N SER A 137 48.93 20.17 -39.45
CA SER A 137 50.29 20.44 -38.98
C SER A 137 50.33 21.25 -37.69
N TYR A 138 49.19 21.84 -37.31
CA TYR A 138 49.00 22.69 -36.12
C TYR A 138 47.98 22.06 -35.15
N GLY A 139 47.84 20.73 -35.16
CA GLY A 139 46.98 20.01 -34.23
C GLY A 139 45.47 20.04 -34.55
N ILE A 140 45.07 20.66 -35.66
CA ILE A 140 43.67 20.71 -36.10
C ILE A 140 43.40 19.55 -37.08
N ASP A 141 43.17 18.38 -36.52
CA ASP A 141 42.97 17.14 -37.28
C ASP A 141 41.49 16.75 -37.42
N PHE A 142 40.80 17.42 -38.33
CA PHE A 142 39.38 17.20 -38.61
C PHE A 142 39.18 16.14 -39.70
N TYR A 143 38.03 15.46 -39.65
CA TYR A 143 37.55 14.68 -40.79
C TYR A 143 37.26 15.59 -42.00
N GLY A 144 37.43 15.05 -43.20
CA GLY A 144 36.98 15.67 -44.45
C GLY A 144 35.76 14.94 -45.01
N ASP A 145 34.96 15.67 -45.79
CA ASP A 145 33.87 15.16 -46.63
C ASP A 145 33.03 14.05 -45.97
N ALA A 146 32.23 14.44 -44.97
CA ALA A 146 31.28 13.57 -44.32
C ALA A 146 29.93 13.60 -45.05
N LEU A 147 29.45 12.41 -45.42
CA LEU A 147 28.05 12.20 -45.79
C LEU A 147 27.19 12.50 -44.56
N PHE A 148 26.16 13.32 -44.72
CA PHE A 148 25.26 13.68 -43.63
C PHE A 148 23.79 13.74 -44.07
N THR A 149 22.91 13.70 -43.08
CA THR A 149 21.46 13.89 -43.23
C THR A 149 20.88 14.57 -41.99
N THR A 150 19.55 14.57 -41.82
CA THR A 150 18.88 15.12 -40.64
C THR A 150 18.40 14.02 -39.68
N GLU A 151 18.20 14.38 -38.41
CA GLU A 151 17.52 13.52 -37.44
C GLU A 151 16.08 13.16 -37.87
N GLN A 152 15.44 14.06 -38.63
CA GLN A 152 14.10 13.81 -39.15
C GLN A 152 14.13 12.72 -40.22
N GLU A 153 15.11 12.75 -41.11
CA GLU A 153 15.27 11.73 -42.15
C GLU A 153 15.59 10.36 -41.54
N LEU A 154 16.50 10.30 -40.56
CA LEU A 154 16.78 9.07 -39.83
C LEU A 154 15.56 8.50 -39.11
N ARG A 155 14.75 9.35 -38.48
CA ARG A 155 13.53 8.91 -37.78
C ARG A 155 12.42 8.46 -38.73
N LYS A 156 12.20 9.17 -39.84
CA LYS A 156 11.10 8.88 -40.77
C LYS A 156 11.44 7.76 -41.76
N ASN A 157 12.70 7.67 -42.18
CA ASN A 157 13.14 6.77 -43.24
C ASN A 157 14.45 6.03 -42.86
N PRO A 158 14.49 5.30 -41.73
CA PRO A 158 15.72 4.65 -41.25
C PRO A 158 16.30 3.66 -42.27
N ASP A 159 15.46 2.91 -42.99
CA ASP A 159 15.89 1.98 -44.03
C ASP A 159 16.56 2.69 -45.20
N ARG A 160 16.12 3.91 -45.53
CA ARG A 160 16.71 4.72 -46.60
C ARG A 160 18.07 5.26 -46.19
N VAL A 161 18.21 5.72 -44.94
CA VAL A 161 19.52 6.13 -44.40
C VAL A 161 20.48 4.95 -44.40
N ALA A 162 20.03 3.77 -43.95
CA ALA A 162 20.85 2.57 -43.95
C ALA A 162 21.25 2.13 -45.38
N ALA A 163 20.34 2.22 -46.34
CA ALA A 163 20.63 1.93 -47.74
C ALA A 163 21.61 2.94 -48.34
N MET A 164 21.46 4.24 -48.03
CA MET A 164 22.35 5.30 -48.48
C MET A 164 23.76 5.11 -47.93
N HIS A 165 23.89 4.89 -46.62
CA HIS A 165 25.16 4.57 -45.96
C HIS A 165 25.85 3.39 -46.66
N ARG A 166 25.17 2.24 -46.78
CA ARG A 166 25.74 1.04 -47.42
C ARG A 166 26.14 1.28 -48.88
N SER A 167 25.36 2.05 -49.63
CA SER A 167 25.61 2.29 -51.06
C SER A 167 26.80 3.22 -51.27
N VAL A 168 26.90 4.29 -50.47
CA VAL A 168 28.02 5.24 -50.53
C VAL A 168 29.33 4.56 -50.12
N VAL A 169 29.33 3.83 -49.01
CA VAL A 169 30.52 3.09 -48.54
C VAL A 169 31.00 2.10 -49.59
N LYS A 170 30.10 1.25 -50.12
CA LYS A 170 30.45 0.29 -51.19
C LYS A 170 30.94 0.97 -52.47
N GLY A 171 30.34 2.10 -52.84
CA GLY A 171 30.74 2.87 -54.01
C GLY A 171 32.16 3.41 -53.88
N TRP A 172 32.50 3.99 -52.72
CA TRP A 172 33.85 4.47 -52.45
C TRP A 172 34.89 3.36 -52.35
N GLU A 173 34.56 2.24 -51.69
CA GLU A 173 35.43 1.06 -51.69
C GLU A 173 35.72 0.54 -53.09
N TYR A 174 34.70 0.49 -53.96
CA TYR A 174 34.88 0.11 -55.35
C TYR A 174 35.75 1.13 -56.09
N ALA A 175 35.47 2.42 -55.90
CA ALA A 175 36.19 3.49 -56.59
C ALA A 175 37.69 3.50 -56.30
N MET A 176 38.08 3.30 -55.03
CA MET A 176 39.50 3.24 -54.66
C MET A 176 40.20 1.98 -55.18
N ARG A 177 39.48 0.86 -55.37
CA ARG A 177 40.04 -0.36 -55.99
C ARG A 177 40.08 -0.31 -57.52
N HIS A 178 39.28 0.57 -58.14
CA HIS A 178 39.10 0.65 -59.59
C HIS A 178 39.18 2.11 -60.11
N PRO A 179 40.25 2.87 -59.79
CA PRO A 179 40.31 4.29 -60.12
C PRO A 179 40.20 4.56 -61.62
N ASP A 180 40.88 3.78 -62.47
CA ASP A 180 40.85 3.95 -63.93
C ASP A 180 39.43 3.85 -64.55
N GLU A 181 38.62 2.93 -64.01
CA GLU A 181 37.23 2.73 -64.44
C GLU A 181 36.37 3.90 -64.00
N ILE A 182 36.49 4.33 -62.74
CA ILE A 182 35.73 5.46 -62.21
C ILE A 182 36.11 6.75 -62.91
N ILE A 183 37.39 6.99 -63.18
CA ILE A 183 37.86 8.14 -63.96
C ILE A 183 37.22 8.12 -65.36
N ALA A 184 37.12 6.96 -66.01
CA ALA A 184 36.44 6.85 -67.30
C ALA A 184 34.93 7.16 -67.20
N ILE A 185 34.26 6.76 -66.11
CA ILE A 185 32.87 7.12 -65.83
C ILE A 185 32.73 8.63 -65.61
N ILE A 186 33.62 9.24 -64.82
CA ILE A 186 33.63 10.68 -64.55
C ILE A 186 33.79 11.46 -65.85
N LEU A 187 34.78 11.12 -66.68
CA LEU A 187 34.99 11.77 -67.98
C LEU A 187 33.82 11.56 -68.95
N LYS A 188 33.11 10.44 -68.85
CA LYS A 188 31.96 10.18 -69.73
C LYS A 188 30.72 10.98 -69.33
N HIS A 189 30.48 11.16 -68.04
CA HIS A 189 29.21 11.69 -67.52
C HIS A 189 29.31 13.10 -66.93
N TYR A 190 30.51 13.50 -66.50
CA TYR A 190 30.79 14.72 -65.74
C TYR A 190 32.03 15.46 -66.27
N ALA A 191 32.44 15.21 -67.51
CA ALA A 191 33.62 15.84 -68.09
C ALA A 191 33.56 17.37 -67.98
N SER A 192 34.64 17.94 -67.47
CA SER A 192 34.96 19.35 -67.55
C SER A 192 36.27 19.52 -68.30
N PRO A 193 36.42 20.53 -69.17
CA PRO A 193 37.71 20.87 -69.78
C PRO A 193 38.82 21.15 -68.74
N GLU A 194 38.43 21.54 -67.54
CA GLU A 194 39.33 21.86 -66.42
C GLU A 194 39.93 20.61 -65.76
N TYR A 195 39.30 19.44 -65.91
CA TYR A 195 39.65 18.21 -65.19
C TYR A 195 39.96 17.06 -66.16
N PRO A 196 41.13 17.09 -66.81
CA PRO A 196 41.58 16.02 -67.69
C PRO A 196 41.85 14.70 -66.93
N ARG A 197 42.08 13.62 -67.68
CA ARG A 197 42.27 12.27 -67.10
C ARG A 197 43.41 12.22 -66.07
N ASP A 198 44.52 12.88 -66.37
CA ASP A 198 45.70 12.97 -65.51
C ASP A 198 45.45 13.79 -64.23
N PHE A 199 44.62 14.84 -64.29
CA PHE A 199 44.12 15.52 -63.09
C PHE A 199 43.32 14.54 -62.20
N LEU A 200 42.35 13.82 -62.79
CA LEU A 200 41.51 12.90 -62.02
C LEU A 200 42.32 11.72 -61.45
N GLN A 201 43.37 11.30 -62.14
CA GLN A 201 44.34 10.32 -61.63
C GLN A 201 45.09 10.87 -60.42
N TYR A 202 45.61 12.10 -60.52
CA TYR A 202 46.27 12.77 -59.40
C TYR A 202 45.31 12.92 -58.19
N GLU A 203 44.07 13.35 -58.44
CA GLU A 203 43.06 13.53 -57.41
C GLU A 203 42.73 12.21 -56.70
N ALA A 204 42.58 11.11 -57.44
CA ALA A 204 42.35 9.78 -56.88
C ALA A 204 43.53 9.35 -55.97
N GLU A 205 44.77 9.57 -56.40
CA GLU A 205 45.96 9.23 -55.60
C GLU A 205 46.08 10.05 -54.31
N GLN A 206 45.71 11.34 -54.34
CA GLN A 206 45.69 12.14 -53.11
C GLN A 206 44.51 11.76 -52.21
N THR A 207 43.36 11.45 -52.81
CA THR A 207 42.17 10.99 -52.09
C THR A 207 42.45 9.72 -51.30
N GLU A 208 43.09 8.71 -51.93
CA GLU A 208 43.47 7.46 -51.28
C GLU A 208 44.35 7.69 -50.04
N LYS A 209 45.31 8.63 -50.11
CA LYS A 209 46.19 8.99 -48.98
C LYS A 209 45.43 9.62 -47.81
N LEU A 210 44.35 10.36 -48.08
CA LEU A 210 43.54 11.00 -47.03
C LEU A 210 42.48 10.04 -46.46
N MET A 211 42.03 9.06 -47.27
CA MET A 211 41.07 8.04 -46.86
C MET A 211 41.70 6.92 -46.04
N HIS A 212 42.96 6.54 -46.31
CA HIS A 212 43.63 5.38 -45.71
C HIS A 212 42.78 4.08 -45.70
N PRO A 213 42.21 3.67 -46.86
CA PRO A 213 41.23 2.58 -46.92
C PRO A 213 41.80 1.21 -46.52
N ASP A 214 43.12 1.02 -46.58
CA ASP A 214 43.79 -0.22 -46.18
C ASP A 214 43.92 -0.39 -44.65
N ILE A 215 43.80 0.70 -43.90
CA ILE A 215 43.99 0.73 -42.44
C ILE A 215 42.65 0.92 -41.73
N VAL A 216 41.78 1.75 -42.30
CA VAL A 216 40.49 2.13 -41.72
C VAL A 216 39.38 1.85 -42.72
N ALA A 217 38.30 1.22 -42.24
CA ALA A 217 37.13 0.96 -43.08
C ALA A 217 36.55 2.27 -43.63
N VAL A 218 36.20 2.28 -44.92
CA VAL A 218 35.62 3.45 -45.58
C VAL A 218 34.32 3.87 -44.87
N GLY A 219 34.18 5.17 -44.60
CA GLY A 219 33.02 5.71 -43.89
C GLY A 219 33.11 5.63 -42.37
N HIS A 220 34.14 4.97 -41.81
CA HIS A 220 34.31 4.83 -40.37
C HIS A 220 34.41 6.19 -39.68
N MET A 221 33.75 6.29 -38.54
CA MET A 221 33.74 7.46 -37.68
C MET A 221 34.06 7.05 -36.25
N ASN A 222 35.16 7.56 -35.72
CA ASN A 222 35.52 7.40 -34.32
C ASN A 222 34.80 8.46 -33.45
N PRO A 223 33.95 8.07 -32.48
CA PRO A 223 33.23 9.01 -31.62
C PRO A 223 34.14 9.92 -30.79
N ASP A 224 35.25 9.39 -30.26
CA ASP A 224 36.19 10.18 -29.46
C ASP A 224 36.88 11.25 -30.29
N ARG A 225 37.10 10.99 -31.59
CA ARG A 225 37.65 12.01 -32.49
C ARG A 225 36.65 13.13 -32.74
N TRP A 226 35.38 12.82 -32.96
CA TRP A 226 34.33 13.84 -33.07
C TRP A 226 34.18 14.66 -31.79
N ASN A 227 34.28 14.02 -30.61
CA ASN A 227 34.33 14.73 -29.33
C ASN A 227 35.52 15.69 -29.27
N ARG A 228 36.73 15.24 -29.63
CA ARG A 228 37.92 16.12 -29.66
C ARG A 228 37.77 17.29 -30.64
N MET A 229 37.19 17.08 -31.82
CA MET A 229 36.90 18.16 -32.76
C MET A 229 35.94 19.19 -32.16
N ALA A 230 34.90 18.74 -31.45
CA ALA A 230 33.95 19.62 -30.78
C ALA A 230 34.61 20.39 -29.62
N ASP A 231 35.48 19.73 -28.85
CA ASP A 231 36.26 20.36 -27.77
C ASP A 231 37.21 21.43 -28.31
N ILE A 232 37.84 21.19 -29.47
CA ILE A 232 38.64 22.21 -30.16
C ILE A 232 37.78 23.43 -30.48
N MET A 233 36.61 23.25 -31.10
CA MET A 233 35.72 24.37 -31.43
C MET A 233 35.26 25.14 -30.18
N MET A 234 34.94 24.44 -29.09
CA MET A 234 34.52 25.05 -27.82
C MET A 234 35.68 25.81 -27.15
N ASN A 235 36.88 25.21 -27.08
CA ASN A 235 38.05 25.83 -26.45
C ASN A 235 38.53 27.06 -27.20
N LEU A 236 38.39 27.06 -28.53
CA LEU A 236 38.65 28.22 -29.39
C LEU A 236 37.50 29.24 -29.41
N LYS A 237 36.44 29.01 -28.61
CA LYS A 237 35.25 29.86 -28.48
C LYS A 237 34.51 30.09 -29.80
N LEU A 238 34.59 29.13 -30.71
CA LEU A 238 33.78 29.12 -31.92
C LEU A 238 32.33 28.71 -31.60
N VAL A 239 32.14 27.93 -30.54
CA VAL A 239 30.82 27.53 -30.00
C VAL A 239 30.83 27.59 -28.47
N ASP A 240 29.65 27.75 -27.86
CA ASP A 240 29.53 27.93 -26.41
C ASP A 240 29.67 26.63 -25.61
N ASN A 241 29.20 25.50 -26.15
CA ASN A 241 29.22 24.19 -25.47
C ASN A 241 29.05 23.03 -26.46
N THR A 242 29.22 21.80 -25.95
CA THR A 242 29.14 20.55 -26.74
C THR A 242 27.86 19.73 -26.51
N GLN A 243 26.84 20.30 -25.85
CA GLN A 243 25.66 19.53 -25.39
C GLN A 243 24.87 18.88 -26.54
N TYR A 244 24.88 19.51 -27.72
CA TYR A 244 24.15 19.06 -28.90
C TYR A 244 24.86 17.93 -29.64
N LEU A 245 26.09 17.56 -29.27
CA LEU A 245 26.82 16.49 -29.94
C LEU A 245 26.18 15.10 -29.73
N LYS A 246 25.40 14.93 -28.66
CA LYS A 246 24.71 13.66 -28.38
C LYS A 246 23.81 13.28 -29.56
N GLY A 247 23.97 12.05 -30.04
CA GLY A 247 23.19 11.49 -31.14
C GLY A 247 23.58 12.00 -32.52
N PHE A 248 24.73 12.69 -32.66
CA PHE A 248 25.20 13.22 -33.95
C PHE A 248 25.66 12.13 -34.93
N LEU A 249 26.23 11.03 -34.43
CA LEU A 249 26.79 9.97 -35.28
C LEU A 249 25.74 8.90 -35.56
N TYR A 250 25.60 8.55 -36.84
CA TYR A 250 24.84 7.38 -37.27
C TYR A 250 25.56 6.09 -36.86
N ASP A 251 24.83 5.18 -36.24
CA ASP A 251 25.31 3.83 -35.92
C ASP A 251 24.73 2.84 -36.95
N PRO A 252 25.56 2.30 -37.86
CA PRO A 252 25.11 1.37 -38.88
C PRO A 252 24.77 -0.02 -38.34
N ASP A 253 25.33 -0.41 -37.19
CA ASP A 253 25.06 -1.71 -36.56
C ASP A 253 23.77 -1.67 -35.73
N ASN A 254 23.33 -0.48 -35.35
CA ASN A 254 22.10 -0.29 -34.58
C ASN A 254 21.26 0.91 -35.04
N PRO A 255 20.72 0.88 -36.28
CA PRO A 255 20.01 2.00 -36.90
C PRO A 255 18.68 2.39 -36.22
N GLY A 256 18.32 1.74 -35.10
CA GLY A 256 17.08 1.96 -34.36
C GLY A 256 17.13 1.63 -32.86
N ALA A 257 18.29 1.54 -32.22
CA ALA A 257 18.44 1.08 -30.83
C ALA A 257 17.52 1.73 -29.78
N GLY A 258 17.07 2.96 -30.04
CA GLY A 258 16.29 3.75 -29.09
C GLY A 258 14.96 3.12 -28.68
N TRP A 259 14.27 2.42 -29.60
CA TRP A 259 12.97 1.79 -29.27
C TRP A 259 13.14 0.53 -28.41
N LEU A 260 14.25 -0.21 -28.58
CA LEU A 260 14.56 -1.39 -27.77
C LEU A 260 14.72 -1.03 -26.30
N ASN A 261 15.37 0.09 -25.99
CA ASN A 261 15.47 0.58 -24.61
C ASN A 261 14.08 0.88 -24.02
N SER A 262 13.20 1.52 -24.78
CA SER A 262 11.81 1.75 -24.37
C SER A 262 11.04 0.45 -24.12
N VAL A 263 11.25 -0.57 -24.95
CA VAL A 263 10.66 -1.90 -24.74
C VAL A 263 11.20 -2.56 -23.47
N VAL A 264 12.50 -2.50 -23.22
CA VAL A 264 13.11 -3.01 -21.98
C VAL A 264 12.54 -2.30 -20.75
N TYR A 265 12.40 -0.96 -20.80
CA TYR A 265 11.78 -0.21 -19.70
C TYR A 265 10.30 -0.58 -19.49
N MET A 266 9.53 -0.77 -20.57
CA MET A 266 8.14 -1.22 -20.46
C MET A 266 8.02 -2.64 -19.89
N LEU A 267 8.92 -3.55 -20.29
CA LEU A 267 8.97 -4.90 -19.73
C LEU A 267 9.36 -4.89 -18.24
N ALA A 268 10.34 -4.08 -17.85
CA ALA A 268 10.72 -3.90 -16.44
C ALA A 268 9.56 -3.34 -15.60
N LEU A 269 8.84 -2.34 -16.12
CA LEU A 269 7.67 -1.77 -15.47
C LEU A 269 6.53 -2.79 -15.35
N SER A 270 6.28 -3.58 -16.40
CA SER A 270 5.29 -4.67 -16.38
C SER A 270 5.63 -5.73 -15.33
N LEU A 271 6.90 -6.13 -15.24
CA LEU A 271 7.37 -7.09 -14.24
C LEU A 271 7.19 -6.54 -12.82
N LEU A 272 7.47 -5.25 -12.61
CA LEU A 272 7.29 -4.60 -11.31
C LEU A 272 5.81 -4.51 -10.91
N LEU A 273 4.92 -4.23 -11.86
CA LEU A 273 3.47 -4.26 -11.63
C LEU A 273 2.97 -5.67 -11.31
N LEU A 274 3.45 -6.70 -12.01
CA LEU A 274 3.14 -8.10 -11.73
C LEU A 274 3.63 -8.53 -10.34
N LEU A 275 4.83 -8.09 -9.94
CA LEU A 275 5.37 -8.33 -8.61
C LEU A 275 4.49 -7.68 -7.53
N MET A 276 4.10 -6.41 -7.71
CA MET A 276 3.20 -5.71 -6.79
C MET A 276 1.83 -6.38 -6.71
N LEU A 277 1.29 -6.82 -7.84
CA LEU A 277 0.04 -7.59 -7.89
C LEU A 277 0.17 -8.90 -7.12
N GLY A 278 1.25 -9.65 -7.36
CA GLY A 278 1.54 -10.91 -6.68
C GLY A 278 1.70 -10.75 -5.17
N LEU A 279 2.42 -9.72 -4.73
CA LEU A 279 2.58 -9.38 -3.31
C LEU A 279 1.24 -8.95 -2.68
N GLY A 280 0.43 -8.16 -3.38
CA GLY A 280 -0.90 -7.78 -2.94
C GLY A 280 -1.85 -8.98 -2.81
N LEU A 281 -1.80 -9.90 -3.78
CA LEU A 281 -2.60 -11.12 -3.78
C LEU A 281 -2.15 -12.09 -2.67
N PHE A 282 -0.83 -12.23 -2.47
CA PHE A 282 -0.27 -12.99 -1.35
C PHE A 282 -0.71 -12.42 -0.01
N TRP A 283 -0.64 -11.10 0.16
CA TRP A 283 -1.10 -10.42 1.38
C TRP A 283 -2.60 -10.64 1.61
N LEU A 284 -3.42 -10.55 0.56
CA LEU A 284 -4.86 -10.81 0.62
C LEU A 284 -5.16 -12.26 1.01
N VAL A 285 -4.51 -13.24 0.37
CA VAL A 285 -4.68 -14.67 0.70
C VAL A 285 -4.26 -14.95 2.14
N ARG A 286 -3.13 -14.38 2.58
CA ARG A 286 -2.65 -14.51 3.97
C ARG A 286 -3.63 -13.90 4.97
N ARG A 287 -4.17 -12.71 4.66
CA ARG A 287 -5.20 -12.06 5.47
C ARG A 287 -6.48 -12.90 5.55
N LEU A 288 -6.89 -13.52 4.45
CA LEU A 288 -8.06 -14.39 4.39
C LEU A 288 -7.84 -15.67 5.22
N HIS A 289 -6.69 -16.33 5.10
CA HIS A 289 -6.35 -17.50 5.92
C HIS A 289 -6.44 -17.20 7.41
N LEU A 290 -5.80 -16.11 7.87
CA LEU A 290 -5.87 -15.68 9.26
C LEU A 290 -7.30 -15.36 9.73
N SER A 291 -8.15 -14.86 8.82
CA SER A 291 -9.55 -14.57 9.14
C SER A 291 -10.41 -15.84 9.22
N VAL A 292 -10.09 -16.86 8.40
CA VAL A 292 -10.73 -18.17 8.44
C VAL A 292 -10.32 -18.91 9.72
N GLU A 293 -9.03 -18.92 10.07
CA GLU A 293 -8.53 -19.57 11.29
C GLU A 293 -9.24 -19.06 12.55
N ARG A 294 -9.37 -17.74 12.69
CA ARG A 294 -10.12 -17.13 13.82
C ARG A 294 -11.58 -17.56 13.86
N LYS A 295 -12.25 -17.65 12.70
CA LYS A 295 -13.65 -18.10 12.62
C LYS A 295 -13.78 -19.59 12.94
N THR A 296 -12.84 -20.41 12.49
CA THR A 296 -12.84 -21.84 12.81
C THR A 296 -12.62 -22.07 14.30
N GLU A 297 -11.75 -21.31 14.97
CA GLU A 297 -11.56 -21.39 16.43
C GLU A 297 -12.84 -21.03 17.19
N THR A 298 -13.52 -19.92 16.82
CA THR A 298 -14.79 -19.56 17.45
C THR A 298 -15.87 -20.60 17.24
N LEU A 299 -15.93 -21.19 16.04
CA LEU A 299 -16.92 -22.22 15.72
C LEU A 299 -16.62 -23.52 16.49
N HIS A 300 -15.35 -23.89 16.62
CA HIS A 300 -14.94 -25.04 17.44
C HIS A 300 -15.31 -24.85 18.91
N GLN A 301 -15.07 -23.65 19.47
CA GLN A 301 -15.47 -23.34 20.84
C GLN A 301 -17.00 -23.39 21.01
N GLU A 302 -17.77 -22.88 20.05
CA GLU A 302 -19.23 -22.96 20.09
C GLU A 302 -19.72 -24.41 20.04
N VAL A 303 -19.12 -25.23 19.17
CA VAL A 303 -19.44 -26.67 19.07
C VAL A 303 -19.06 -27.40 20.36
N GLU A 304 -17.90 -27.14 20.95
CA GLU A 304 -17.50 -27.71 22.23
C GLU A 304 -18.45 -27.32 23.37
N LEU A 305 -18.85 -26.05 23.45
CA LEU A 305 -19.82 -25.59 24.44
C LEU A 305 -21.20 -26.26 24.26
N ARG A 306 -21.66 -26.40 23.02
CA ARG A 306 -22.92 -27.11 22.71
C ARG A 306 -22.85 -28.57 23.13
N THR A 307 -21.77 -29.28 22.79
CA THR A 307 -21.61 -30.69 23.18
C THR A 307 -21.52 -30.86 24.70
N LEU A 308 -20.85 -29.96 25.41
CA LEU A 308 -20.82 -29.97 26.88
C LEU A 308 -22.20 -29.70 27.48
N ALA A 309 -22.97 -28.78 26.89
CA ALA A 309 -24.34 -28.49 27.32
C ALA A 309 -25.26 -29.71 27.10
N GLU A 310 -25.15 -30.38 25.95
CA GLU A 310 -25.88 -31.62 25.66
C GLU A 310 -25.51 -32.75 26.63
N GLN A 311 -24.21 -32.92 26.94
CA GLN A 311 -23.77 -33.90 27.93
C GLN A 311 -24.33 -33.61 29.33
N LYS A 312 -24.30 -32.35 29.77
CA LYS A 312 -24.90 -31.94 31.05
C LYS A 312 -26.40 -32.19 31.05
N LEU A 313 -27.10 -31.86 29.96
CA LEU A 313 -28.53 -32.08 29.83
C LEU A 313 -28.88 -33.58 29.95
N ASN A 314 -28.12 -34.43 29.25
CA ASN A 314 -28.29 -35.89 29.31
C ASN A 314 -27.95 -36.46 30.70
N HIS A 315 -26.97 -35.88 31.39
CA HIS A 315 -26.67 -36.25 32.78
C HIS A 315 -27.83 -35.87 33.72
N TYR A 316 -28.35 -34.65 33.61
CA TYR A 316 -29.47 -34.20 34.43
C TYR A 316 -30.76 -34.97 34.13
N SER A 317 -31.03 -35.32 32.87
CA SER A 317 -32.18 -36.15 32.52
C SER A 317 -32.08 -37.54 33.16
N ALA A 318 -30.91 -38.19 33.10
CA ALA A 318 -30.69 -39.48 33.75
C ALA A 318 -30.87 -39.42 35.28
N VAL A 319 -30.34 -38.38 35.93
CA VAL A 319 -30.52 -38.16 37.38
C VAL A 319 -31.98 -37.88 37.74
N LEU A 320 -32.70 -37.14 36.90
CA LEU A 320 -34.13 -36.89 37.08
C LEU A 320 -34.95 -38.17 36.93
N GLU A 321 -34.65 -39.00 35.92
CA GLU A 321 -35.30 -40.31 35.76
C GLU A 321 -35.05 -41.21 36.96
N GLU A 322 -33.82 -41.29 37.46
CA GLU A 322 -33.49 -42.07 38.66
C GLU A 322 -34.28 -41.59 39.88
N ARG A 323 -34.36 -40.26 40.09
CA ARG A 323 -35.17 -39.68 41.18
C ARG A 323 -36.66 -39.92 41.01
N LEU A 324 -37.18 -39.84 39.78
CA LEU A 324 -38.59 -40.11 39.49
C LEU A 324 -38.93 -41.58 39.76
N ILE A 325 -38.05 -42.51 39.39
CA ILE A 325 -38.18 -43.94 39.71
C ILE A 325 -38.14 -44.15 41.22
N ALA A 326 -37.17 -43.56 41.93
CA ALA A 326 -37.07 -43.65 43.38
C ALA A 326 -38.33 -43.11 44.07
N ARG A 327 -38.84 -41.96 43.61
CA ARG A 327 -40.07 -41.35 44.15
C ARG A 327 -41.31 -42.18 43.82
N SER A 328 -41.38 -42.77 42.62
CA SER A 328 -42.46 -43.68 42.22
C SER A 328 -42.47 -44.94 43.08
N ASN A 329 -41.29 -45.52 43.37
CA ASN A 329 -41.16 -46.65 44.28
C ASN A 329 -41.57 -46.28 45.71
N GLU A 330 -41.16 -45.11 46.21
CA GLU A 330 -41.57 -44.60 47.53
C GLU A 330 -43.10 -44.41 47.61
N LEU A 331 -43.72 -43.89 46.54
CA LEU A 331 -45.17 -43.75 46.44
C LEU A 331 -45.86 -45.12 46.39
N THR A 332 -45.30 -46.08 45.66
CA THR A 332 -45.83 -47.45 45.59
C THR A 332 -45.72 -48.17 46.94
N GLU A 333 -44.63 -47.96 47.68
CA GLU A 333 -44.51 -48.44 49.05
C GLU A 333 -45.55 -47.78 49.94
N LYS A 334 -45.70 -46.46 49.89
CA LYS A 334 -46.73 -45.73 50.65
C LYS A 334 -48.13 -46.23 50.32
N ASP A 335 -48.44 -46.52 49.06
CA ASP A 335 -49.72 -47.12 48.64
C ASP A 335 -49.91 -48.53 49.21
N LYS A 336 -48.87 -49.36 49.25
CA LYS A 336 -48.93 -50.67 49.94
C LYS A 336 -49.17 -50.51 51.44
N THR A 337 -48.53 -49.53 52.08
CA THR A 337 -48.75 -49.22 53.49
C THR A 337 -50.17 -48.69 53.71
N LEU A 338 -50.68 -47.86 52.79
CA LEU A 338 -52.06 -47.37 52.81
C LEU A 338 -53.06 -48.52 52.68
N SER A 339 -52.83 -49.44 51.74
CA SER A 339 -53.64 -50.66 51.55
C SER A 339 -53.60 -51.58 52.78
N LEU A 340 -52.45 -51.71 53.44
CA LEU A 340 -52.33 -52.45 54.69
C LEU A 340 -53.10 -51.75 55.83
N LEU A 341 -53.04 -50.43 55.90
CA LEU A 341 -53.81 -49.61 56.84
C LEU A 341 -55.32 -49.71 56.56
N GLU A 342 -55.74 -49.70 55.29
CA GLU A 342 -57.12 -49.92 54.89
C GLU A 342 -57.59 -51.33 55.28
N SER A 343 -56.77 -52.36 55.06
CA SER A 343 -57.07 -53.73 55.51
C SER A 343 -57.16 -53.86 57.04
N GLN A 344 -56.30 -53.18 57.78
CA GLN A 344 -56.36 -53.13 59.25
C GLN A 344 -57.56 -52.31 59.74
N MET A 345 -57.93 -51.24 59.03
CA MET A 345 -59.15 -50.49 59.28
C MET A 345 -60.42 -51.30 58.97
N ASP A 346 -60.40 -52.19 57.98
CA ASP A 346 -61.54 -53.05 57.63
C ASP A 346 -61.75 -54.18 58.67
N VAL A 347 -60.64 -54.72 59.21
CA VAL A 347 -60.66 -55.63 60.37
C VAL A 347 -61.14 -54.90 61.63
N ALA A 348 -60.63 -53.69 61.89
CA ALA A 348 -61.09 -52.85 62.99
C ALA A 348 -62.56 -52.43 62.83
N HIS A 349 -63.05 -52.22 61.60
CA HIS A 349 -64.47 -51.94 61.33
C HIS A 349 -65.36 -53.16 61.61
N LYS A 350 -64.90 -54.38 61.30
CA LYS A 350 -65.61 -55.62 61.64
C LYS A 350 -65.70 -55.86 63.15
N ASP A 351 -64.62 -55.58 63.88
CA ASP A 351 -64.59 -55.69 65.34
C ASP A 351 -65.39 -54.56 66.03
N ASN A 352 -65.33 -53.32 65.50
CA ASN A 352 -66.17 -52.22 65.97
C ASN A 352 -67.66 -52.46 65.70
N SER A 353 -68.02 -53.09 64.58
CA SER A 353 -69.42 -53.45 64.29
C SER A 353 -69.94 -54.53 65.25
N ARG A 354 -69.06 -55.46 65.66
CA ARG A 354 -69.35 -56.47 66.69
C ARG A 354 -69.52 -55.84 68.07
N LEU A 355 -68.62 -54.93 68.45
CA LEU A 355 -68.70 -54.16 69.70
C LEU A 355 -69.90 -53.21 69.72
N LEU A 356 -70.24 -52.56 68.60
CA LEU A 356 -71.41 -51.69 68.47
C LEU A 356 -72.72 -52.48 68.63
N ASN A 357 -72.82 -53.70 68.07
CA ASN A 357 -73.99 -54.55 68.31
C ASN A 357 -74.06 -55.02 69.79
N GLN A 358 -72.92 -55.36 70.40
CA GLN A 358 -72.85 -55.74 71.82
C GLN A 358 -73.12 -54.56 72.78
N ILE A 359 -72.77 -53.35 72.39
CA ILE A 359 -73.08 -52.10 73.12
C ILE A 359 -74.55 -51.74 72.92
N ASN A 360 -75.13 -51.93 71.73
CA ASN A 360 -76.55 -51.68 71.46
C ASN A 360 -77.47 -52.66 72.22
N ASP A 361 -77.10 -53.94 72.29
CA ASP A 361 -77.80 -54.96 73.09
C ASP A 361 -77.72 -54.68 74.61
N ASN A 362 -76.67 -53.98 75.07
CA ASN A 362 -76.51 -53.55 76.47
C ASN A 362 -77.06 -52.14 76.76
N LEU A 363 -77.38 -51.36 75.73
CA LEU A 363 -77.99 -50.03 75.84
C LEU A 363 -79.51 -50.08 75.84
N GLU A 364 -80.14 -51.14 75.33
CA GLU A 364 -81.60 -51.28 75.37
C GLU A 364 -82.19 -51.23 76.80
N PRO A 365 -81.60 -51.89 77.82
CA PRO A 365 -82.03 -51.76 79.21
C PRO A 365 -81.77 -50.36 79.79
N VAL A 366 -80.76 -49.63 79.27
CA VAL A 366 -80.41 -48.28 79.72
C VAL A 366 -81.37 -47.24 79.12
N LEU A 367 -81.79 -47.42 77.88
CA LEU A 367 -82.81 -46.60 77.23
C LEU A 367 -84.20 -46.80 77.87
N SER A 368 -84.55 -48.02 78.31
CA SER A 368 -85.81 -48.25 79.05
C SER A 368 -85.82 -47.58 80.43
N VAL A 369 -84.69 -47.62 81.14
CA VAL A 369 -84.51 -46.88 82.40
C VAL A 369 -84.49 -45.36 82.15
N MET A 370 -83.96 -44.90 81.01
CA MET A 370 -83.95 -43.49 80.62
C MET A 370 -85.35 -42.99 80.25
N ASP A 371 -86.20 -43.80 79.63
CA ASP A 371 -87.62 -43.49 79.40
C ASP A 371 -88.43 -43.46 80.71
N GLU A 372 -88.15 -44.37 81.65
CA GLU A 372 -88.72 -44.34 83.01
C GLU A 372 -88.25 -43.13 83.85
N MET A 373 -86.96 -42.76 83.75
CA MET A 373 -86.41 -41.57 84.44
C MET A 373 -86.91 -40.26 83.80
N MET A 374 -87.12 -40.23 82.48
CA MET A 374 -87.71 -39.10 81.77
C MET A 374 -89.22 -38.96 82.03
N ALA A 375 -89.91 -40.05 82.38
CA ALA A 375 -91.29 -40.03 82.87
C ALA A 375 -91.39 -39.54 84.33
N GLN A 376 -90.42 -39.87 85.18
CA GLN A 376 -90.38 -39.40 86.58
C GLN A 376 -89.87 -37.96 86.76
N LEU A 377 -89.04 -37.44 85.85
CA LEU A 377 -88.52 -36.06 85.91
C LEU A 377 -89.43 -35.00 85.26
N LYS A 378 -90.60 -35.38 84.72
CA LYS A 378 -91.64 -34.45 84.21
C LYS A 378 -92.69 -34.05 85.26
N THR A 379 -92.60 -34.56 86.48
CA THR A 379 -93.45 -34.15 87.59
C THR A 379 -92.60 -33.87 88.83
N GLU A 380 -92.51 -32.58 89.18
CA GLU A 380 -92.08 -32.03 90.47
C GLU A 380 -90.60 -31.60 90.66
N LYS A 381 -90.38 -30.30 90.38
CA LYS A 381 -89.44 -29.32 90.98
C LYS A 381 -88.09 -29.03 90.28
N PRO A 382 -87.64 -27.76 90.33
CA PRO A 382 -86.81 -27.14 89.30
C PRO A 382 -85.33 -27.04 89.70
N ASP A 383 -84.59 -28.14 89.61
CA ASP A 383 -83.11 -28.11 89.62
C ASP A 383 -82.47 -29.04 88.56
N GLY A 384 -83.30 -29.55 87.62
CA GLY A 384 -82.86 -30.37 86.49
C GLY A 384 -82.09 -29.58 85.40
N GLN A 385 -82.17 -28.25 85.40
CA GLN A 385 -81.46 -27.40 84.44
C GLN A 385 -79.97 -27.21 84.80
N ALA A 386 -79.61 -27.26 86.09
CA ALA A 386 -78.23 -27.07 86.55
C ALA A 386 -77.31 -28.28 86.22
N ARG A 387 -77.85 -29.50 86.31
CA ARG A 387 -77.10 -30.73 85.96
C ARG A 387 -76.92 -30.93 84.46
N TYR A 388 -77.84 -30.41 83.64
CA TYR A 388 -77.73 -30.40 82.18
C TYR A 388 -76.70 -29.37 81.67
N ALA A 389 -76.57 -28.21 82.34
CA ALA A 389 -75.58 -27.19 82.01
C ALA A 389 -74.13 -27.66 82.27
N ASN A 390 -73.88 -28.33 83.40
CA ASN A 390 -72.56 -28.88 83.77
C ASN A 390 -72.05 -29.95 82.78
N TRP A 391 -72.96 -30.74 82.20
CA TRP A 391 -72.62 -31.80 81.25
C TRP A 391 -72.28 -31.26 79.84
N LYS A 392 -72.89 -30.15 79.42
CA LYS A 392 -72.66 -29.52 78.10
C LYS A 392 -71.32 -28.77 78.02
N GLU A 393 -70.85 -28.24 79.14
CA GLU A 393 -69.61 -27.46 79.26
C GLU A 393 -68.34 -28.35 79.21
N ARG A 394 -68.42 -29.60 79.68
CA ARG A 394 -67.31 -30.57 79.61
C ARG A 394 -67.10 -31.13 78.20
N LEU A 395 -68.14 -31.13 77.36
CA LEU A 395 -68.08 -31.60 75.98
C LEU A 395 -67.48 -30.56 75.01
N SER A 396 -67.68 -29.26 75.27
CA SER A 396 -67.09 -28.19 74.44
C SER A 396 -65.59 -28.02 74.65
N SER A 397 -65.10 -28.20 75.89
CA SER A 397 -63.67 -28.11 76.22
C SER A 397 -62.83 -29.23 75.59
N ALA A 398 -63.41 -30.40 75.31
CA ALA A 398 -62.71 -31.52 74.66
C ALA A 398 -62.57 -31.33 73.13
N LEU A 399 -63.44 -30.52 72.52
CA LEU A 399 -63.43 -30.23 71.08
C LEU A 399 -62.45 -29.09 70.70
N ASP A 400 -62.10 -28.21 71.65
CA ASP A 400 -61.19 -27.07 71.41
C ASP A 400 -59.69 -27.46 71.50
N GLU A 401 -59.36 -28.51 72.27
CA GLU A 401 -58.01 -29.11 72.35
C GLU A 401 -57.61 -29.83 71.05
N LEU A 402 -58.57 -30.45 70.35
CA LEU A 402 -58.34 -31.16 69.08
C LEU A 402 -58.05 -30.23 67.88
N ARG A 403 -58.34 -28.92 68.00
CA ARG A 403 -58.23 -27.94 66.89
C ARG A 403 -56.88 -27.19 66.87
N LYS A 404 -56.07 -27.27 67.94
CA LYS A 404 -54.80 -26.53 68.11
C LYS A 404 -53.54 -27.27 67.65
N ALA A 405 -53.65 -28.46 67.05
CA ALA A 405 -52.52 -29.38 66.88
C ALA A 405 -51.89 -29.50 65.47
N ILE A 406 -52.05 -28.53 64.54
CA ILE A 406 -51.36 -28.60 63.22
C ILE A 406 -50.86 -27.21 62.77
N PRO A 407 -49.54 -26.89 62.90
CA PRO A 407 -48.98 -25.63 62.41
C PRO A 407 -48.33 -25.74 61.02
N ALA A 408 -48.68 -24.77 60.16
CA ALA A 408 -47.95 -24.38 58.96
C ALA A 408 -46.71 -23.55 59.34
N SER A 409 -45.51 -24.01 58.97
CA SER A 409 -44.26 -23.26 59.17
C SER A 409 -43.42 -23.27 57.89
N ARG A 410 -43.50 -22.18 57.12
CA ARG A 410 -42.47 -21.74 56.15
C ARG A 410 -42.84 -20.38 55.54
N LEU A 411 -42.76 -19.32 56.33
CA LEU A 411 -42.66 -17.95 55.83
C LEU A 411 -41.84 -17.16 56.86
N LEU A 412 -41.04 -16.22 56.35
CA LEU A 412 -40.17 -15.24 57.03
C LEU A 412 -38.68 -15.62 57.13
N GLU A 413 -37.90 -15.22 56.12
CA GLU A 413 -36.74 -14.34 56.33
C GLU A 413 -36.61 -13.41 55.10
N SER A 414 -36.73 -12.10 55.28
CA SER A 414 -36.58 -11.06 54.24
C SER A 414 -35.61 -9.99 54.75
N GLY A 415 -34.47 -9.84 54.06
CA GLY A 415 -33.50 -8.75 54.30
C GLY A 415 -33.85 -7.46 53.54
N PRO A 416 -33.10 -6.35 53.74
CA PRO A 416 -33.38 -5.05 53.13
C PRO A 416 -33.15 -5.03 51.61
N GLU A 417 -34.02 -4.31 50.88
CA GLU A 417 -34.02 -4.15 49.42
C GLU A 417 -32.80 -3.33 48.95
N ARG A 418 -31.93 -3.92 48.14
CA ARG A 418 -30.65 -3.33 47.66
C ARG A 418 -30.86 -2.59 46.33
N GLN A 419 -30.14 -1.49 46.07
CA GLN A 419 -30.27 -0.73 44.81
C GLN A 419 -28.96 -0.61 44.02
N ALA A 420 -29.01 -0.92 42.73
CA ALA A 420 -27.89 -0.78 41.80
C ALA A 420 -28.20 0.20 40.65
N LEU A 421 -27.16 0.84 40.10
CA LEU A 421 -27.25 1.55 38.82
C LEU A 421 -26.69 0.65 37.72
N LEU A 422 -27.50 0.33 36.72
CA LEU A 422 -27.10 -0.42 35.53
C LEU A 422 -26.90 0.55 34.36
N VAL A 423 -25.69 0.60 33.82
CA VAL A 423 -25.32 1.45 32.68
C VAL A 423 -25.03 0.56 31.47
N GLU A 424 -25.91 0.59 30.47
CA GLU A 424 -25.93 -0.32 29.32
C GLU A 424 -26.66 0.37 28.17
N ASP A 425 -26.12 0.37 26.95
CA ASP A 425 -26.72 1.09 25.81
C ASP A 425 -27.73 0.27 25.00
N ASP A 426 -27.69 -1.06 25.10
CA ASP A 426 -28.62 -1.96 24.42
C ASP A 426 -29.87 -2.27 25.28
N GLU A 427 -31.06 -1.94 24.78
CA GLU A 427 -32.34 -2.11 25.49
C GLU A 427 -32.63 -3.57 25.89
N LEU A 428 -32.15 -4.55 25.10
CA LEU A 428 -32.35 -5.96 25.40
C LEU A 428 -31.41 -6.40 26.54
N ASN A 429 -30.16 -5.95 26.53
CA ASN A 429 -29.22 -6.20 27.63
C ASN A 429 -29.69 -5.55 28.94
N GLN A 430 -30.25 -4.33 28.87
CA GLN A 430 -30.86 -3.64 30.00
C GLN A 430 -31.97 -4.49 30.64
N LEU A 431 -32.87 -5.03 29.82
CA LEU A 431 -33.98 -5.87 30.28
C LEU A 431 -33.46 -7.14 30.96
N VAL A 432 -32.54 -7.86 30.32
CA VAL A 432 -31.99 -9.12 30.85
C VAL A 432 -31.25 -8.89 32.17
N ALA A 433 -30.33 -7.93 32.21
CA ALA A 433 -29.56 -7.64 33.42
C ALA A 433 -30.46 -7.16 34.58
N ARG A 434 -31.50 -6.36 34.30
CA ARG A 434 -32.48 -5.95 35.31
C ARG A 434 -33.25 -7.14 35.88
N GLU A 435 -33.76 -8.05 35.05
CA GLU A 435 -34.49 -9.22 35.56
C GLU A 435 -33.59 -10.15 36.37
N LEU A 436 -32.32 -10.32 36.00
CA LEU A 436 -31.36 -11.10 36.78
C LEU A 436 -31.05 -10.45 38.15
N LEU A 437 -30.95 -9.12 38.22
CA LEU A 437 -30.73 -8.40 39.48
C LEU A 437 -31.97 -8.49 40.40
N ASN A 438 -33.18 -8.41 39.85
CA ASN A 438 -34.42 -8.59 40.61
C ASN A 438 -34.51 -9.98 41.26
N LEU A 439 -34.04 -11.03 40.57
CA LEU A 439 -34.03 -12.40 41.09
C LEU A 439 -33.07 -12.61 42.29
N ILE A 440 -32.20 -11.64 42.58
CA ILE A 440 -31.31 -11.64 43.75
C ILE A 440 -31.60 -10.46 44.69
N ASP A 441 -32.83 -9.95 44.68
CA ASP A 441 -33.34 -8.88 45.55
C ASP A 441 -32.56 -7.55 45.41
N ILE A 442 -32.04 -7.26 44.21
CA ILE A 442 -31.39 -5.98 43.85
C ILE A 442 -32.23 -5.26 42.80
N SER A 443 -32.77 -4.10 43.14
CA SER A 443 -33.50 -3.23 42.22
C SER A 443 -32.54 -2.37 41.39
N ALA A 444 -32.68 -2.38 40.06
CA ALA A 444 -31.77 -1.67 39.15
C ALA A 444 -32.41 -0.42 38.53
N VAL A 445 -31.75 0.73 38.68
CA VAL A 445 -32.03 1.96 37.90
C VAL A 445 -31.19 1.93 36.63
N ILE A 446 -31.79 2.24 35.48
CA ILE A 446 -31.14 2.12 34.17
C ILE A 446 -30.61 3.48 33.69
N ALA A 447 -29.38 3.46 33.17
CA ALA A 447 -28.81 4.51 32.34
C ALA A 447 -28.42 3.93 30.97
N SER A 448 -28.91 4.52 29.89
CA SER A 448 -28.65 4.09 28.52
C SER A 448 -27.30 4.56 27.97
N ASP A 449 -26.60 5.45 28.67
CA ASP A 449 -25.25 5.89 28.32
C ASP A 449 -24.52 6.47 29.54
N GLY A 450 -23.23 6.73 29.39
CA GLY A 450 -22.40 7.28 30.46
C GLY A 450 -22.79 8.71 30.89
N TYR A 451 -23.39 9.52 30.02
CA TYR A 451 -23.85 10.87 30.39
C TYR A 451 -25.09 10.79 31.29
N GLN A 452 -26.02 9.89 31.00
CA GLN A 452 -27.19 9.63 31.83
C GLN A 452 -26.76 9.06 33.19
N ALA A 453 -25.77 8.15 33.21
CA ALA A 453 -25.23 7.62 34.46
C ALA A 453 -24.66 8.73 35.36
N LEU A 454 -23.84 9.63 34.80
CA LEU A 454 -23.29 10.77 35.54
C LEU A 454 -24.38 11.70 36.07
N LYS A 455 -25.45 11.93 35.31
CA LYS A 455 -26.59 12.76 35.73
C LYS A 455 -27.41 12.12 36.85
N ILE A 456 -27.62 10.81 36.79
CA ILE A 456 -28.35 10.07 37.84
C ILE A 456 -27.53 10.09 39.14
N LEU A 457 -26.22 9.86 39.06
CA LEU A 457 -25.32 9.84 40.23
C LEU A 457 -25.16 11.18 40.95
N GLN A 458 -25.51 12.29 40.31
CA GLN A 458 -25.59 13.60 40.97
C GLN A 458 -26.78 13.70 41.95
N ASN A 459 -27.84 12.92 41.73
CA ASN A 459 -29.11 13.06 42.44
C ASN A 459 -29.45 11.84 43.30
N GLN A 460 -28.85 10.68 43.04
CA GLN A 460 -29.14 9.43 43.72
C GLN A 460 -27.85 8.65 44.01
N SER A 461 -27.78 8.04 45.19
CA SER A 461 -26.71 7.12 45.58
C SER A 461 -27.17 5.67 45.42
N PHE A 462 -26.23 4.80 45.07
CA PHE A 462 -26.47 3.36 44.87
C PHE A 462 -25.49 2.53 45.69
N ASP A 463 -25.88 1.30 45.98
CA ASP A 463 -25.04 0.32 46.66
C ASP A 463 -23.92 -0.16 45.73
N LEU A 464 -24.23 -0.29 44.44
CA LEU A 464 -23.34 -0.81 43.41
C LEU A 464 -23.68 -0.22 42.03
N ILE A 465 -22.68 -0.18 41.13
CA ILE A 465 -22.85 0.25 39.74
C ILE A 465 -22.37 -0.89 38.83
N PHE A 466 -23.21 -1.35 37.91
CA PHE A 466 -22.82 -2.22 36.81
C PHE A 466 -22.65 -1.37 35.55
N MET A 467 -21.47 -1.42 34.93
CA MET A 467 -21.09 -0.49 33.86
C MET A 467 -20.64 -1.24 32.62
N ASP A 468 -21.38 -1.16 31.51
CA ASP A 468 -20.86 -1.61 30.23
C ASP A 468 -19.64 -0.79 29.81
N ILE A 469 -18.62 -1.49 29.33
CA ILE A 469 -17.41 -0.88 28.82
C ILE A 469 -17.66 -0.26 27.43
N ASN A 470 -18.38 -0.96 26.56
CA ASN A 470 -18.45 -0.61 25.14
C ASN A 470 -19.74 0.13 24.80
N MET A 471 -19.82 1.41 25.17
CA MET A 471 -20.97 2.27 24.86
C MET A 471 -20.62 3.35 23.82
N PRO A 472 -21.57 3.76 22.97
CA PRO A 472 -21.41 4.90 22.07
C PRO A 472 -21.34 6.22 22.85
N GLY A 473 -20.52 7.16 22.36
CA GLY A 473 -20.30 8.44 23.04
C GLY A 473 -19.14 8.37 24.03
N ILE A 474 -19.45 8.41 25.33
CA ILE A 474 -18.43 8.17 26.38
C ILE A 474 -18.46 6.71 26.79
N ASP A 475 -17.32 6.04 26.69
CA ASP A 475 -17.19 4.62 27.03
C ASP A 475 -17.24 4.40 28.56
N GLY A 476 -17.37 3.15 28.99
CA GLY A 476 -17.45 2.81 30.41
C GLY A 476 -16.21 3.19 31.21
N TYR A 477 -15.02 3.15 30.58
CA TYR A 477 -13.76 3.55 31.22
C TYR A 477 -13.74 5.05 31.53
N GLU A 478 -14.07 5.89 30.55
CA GLU A 478 -14.15 7.34 30.72
C GLU A 478 -15.27 7.72 31.69
N THR A 479 -16.40 7.02 31.64
CA THR A 479 -17.49 7.20 32.60
C THR A 479 -17.04 6.92 34.02
N ALA A 480 -16.36 5.80 34.27
CA ALA A 480 -15.84 5.46 35.59
C ALA A 480 -14.83 6.49 36.11
N ARG A 481 -13.91 6.96 35.26
CA ARG A 481 -12.96 8.03 35.63
C ARG A 481 -13.68 9.31 36.06
N ARG A 482 -14.75 9.70 35.37
CA ARG A 482 -15.54 10.88 35.72
C ARG A 482 -16.32 10.69 37.02
N ILE A 483 -16.87 9.50 37.25
CA ILE A 483 -17.54 9.15 38.51
C ILE A 483 -16.55 9.29 39.68
N ARG A 484 -15.33 8.75 39.53
CA ARG A 484 -14.28 8.82 40.55
C ARG A 484 -13.73 10.24 40.74
N ALA A 485 -13.54 11.00 39.66
CA ALA A 485 -13.16 12.41 39.73
C ALA A 485 -14.21 13.27 40.46
N GLY A 486 -15.49 12.88 40.40
CA GLY A 486 -16.59 13.47 41.16
C GLY A 486 -16.62 13.07 42.65
N GLY A 487 -15.66 12.26 43.12
CA GLY A 487 -15.56 11.81 44.52
C GLY A 487 -16.50 10.66 44.90
N ASN A 488 -17.23 10.07 43.96
CA ASN A 488 -18.11 8.94 44.22
C ASN A 488 -17.27 7.66 44.41
N THR A 489 -17.50 6.95 45.51
CA THR A 489 -16.78 5.72 45.90
C THR A 489 -17.66 4.47 45.83
N THR A 490 -18.86 4.54 45.24
CA THR A 490 -19.71 3.37 45.03
C THR A 490 -18.96 2.36 44.16
N PRO A 491 -18.94 1.06 44.54
CA PRO A 491 -18.29 0.02 43.77
C PRO A 491 -18.80 -0.01 42.32
N ILE A 492 -17.88 0.03 41.35
CA ILE A 492 -18.18 -0.08 39.92
C ILE A 492 -17.70 -1.44 39.43
N ILE A 493 -18.63 -2.25 38.94
CA ILE A 493 -18.38 -3.57 38.34
C ILE A 493 -18.48 -3.42 36.82
N ALA A 494 -17.37 -3.64 36.13
CA ALA A 494 -17.31 -3.55 34.68
C ALA A 494 -18.04 -4.75 34.03
N LEU A 495 -18.95 -4.51 33.09
CA LEU A 495 -19.53 -5.54 32.24
C LEU A 495 -18.73 -5.56 30.92
N THR A 496 -17.95 -6.61 30.67
CA THR A 496 -16.98 -6.64 29.55
C THR A 496 -17.25 -7.78 28.58
N ALA A 497 -17.20 -7.50 27.27
CA ALA A 497 -17.35 -8.51 26.22
C ALA A 497 -16.06 -9.30 25.91
N THR A 498 -14.90 -8.95 26.49
CA THR A 498 -13.59 -9.48 26.05
C THR A 498 -12.62 -9.84 27.18
N THR A 499 -12.19 -11.10 27.23
CA THR A 499 -11.21 -11.67 28.18
C THR A 499 -9.77 -11.72 27.61
N VAL A 500 -9.31 -10.64 26.97
CA VAL A 500 -7.89 -10.52 26.60
C VAL A 500 -7.07 -10.16 27.85
N ALA A 501 -5.89 -10.78 28.02
CA ALA A 501 -4.95 -10.44 29.08
C ALA A 501 -4.66 -8.92 29.08
N GLY A 502 -4.90 -8.24 30.20
CA GLY A 502 -4.81 -6.77 30.31
C GLY A 502 -6.15 -6.05 30.46
N SER A 503 -7.30 -6.70 30.20
CA SER A 503 -8.63 -6.07 30.38
C SER A 503 -8.93 -5.72 31.84
N ARG A 504 -8.43 -6.53 32.79
CA ARG A 504 -8.61 -6.30 34.24
C ARG A 504 -7.84 -5.07 34.70
N GLU A 505 -6.59 -4.94 34.27
CA GLU A 505 -5.72 -3.81 34.58
C GLU A 505 -6.34 -2.51 34.10
N ARG A 506 -6.91 -2.48 32.89
CA ARG A 506 -7.59 -1.31 32.34
C ARG A 506 -8.84 -0.90 33.13
N CYS A 507 -9.61 -1.86 33.65
CA CYS A 507 -10.77 -1.57 34.50
C CYS A 507 -10.34 -0.93 35.82
N LEU A 508 -9.30 -1.49 36.46
CA LEU A 508 -8.75 -0.96 37.70
C LEU A 508 -8.12 0.43 37.51
N GLU A 509 -7.38 0.65 36.42
CA GLU A 509 -6.81 1.96 36.07
C GLU A 509 -7.89 3.04 35.81
N ALA A 510 -9.07 2.64 35.33
CA ALA A 510 -10.21 3.53 35.19
C ALA A 510 -10.94 3.81 36.51
N GLY A 511 -10.53 3.15 37.61
CA GLY A 511 -11.11 3.29 38.94
C GLY A 511 -12.31 2.39 39.21
N MET A 512 -12.50 1.33 38.42
CA MET A 512 -13.49 0.28 38.69
C MET A 512 -12.94 -0.74 39.70
N ASP A 513 -13.83 -1.45 40.37
CA ASP A 513 -13.52 -2.29 41.53
C ASP A 513 -13.49 -3.79 41.20
N ASP A 514 -14.32 -4.23 40.25
CA ASP A 514 -14.34 -5.60 39.76
C ASP A 514 -14.85 -5.65 38.30
N TYR A 515 -14.92 -6.85 37.73
CA TYR A 515 -15.45 -7.05 36.38
C TYR A 515 -16.23 -8.36 36.26
N LEU A 516 -17.19 -8.38 35.34
CA LEU A 516 -17.98 -9.52 34.92
C LEU A 516 -17.92 -9.63 33.40
N SER A 517 -17.51 -10.79 32.90
CA SER A 517 -17.51 -11.07 31.46
C SER A 517 -18.93 -11.36 30.99
N LYS A 518 -19.37 -10.68 29.92
CA LYS A 518 -20.60 -10.99 29.19
C LYS A 518 -20.39 -12.26 28.34
N PRO A 519 -21.36 -13.20 28.27
CA PRO A 519 -22.59 -13.23 29.05
C PRO A 519 -22.33 -13.63 30.51
N PHE A 520 -22.99 -12.96 31.45
CA PHE A 520 -22.95 -13.28 32.88
C PHE A 520 -24.25 -13.97 33.32
N GLU A 521 -24.15 -14.95 34.21
CA GLU A 521 -25.30 -15.67 34.75
C GLU A 521 -25.75 -15.09 36.10
N LEU A 522 -26.95 -15.48 36.57
CA LEU A 522 -27.49 -15.09 37.88
C LEU A 522 -26.49 -15.32 39.02
N ARG A 523 -25.72 -16.41 38.93
CA ARG A 523 -24.71 -16.77 39.93
C ARG A 523 -23.53 -15.79 39.94
N ASP A 524 -23.11 -15.28 38.78
CA ASP A 524 -21.98 -14.36 38.67
C ASP A 524 -22.36 -13.00 39.27
N LEU A 525 -23.56 -12.51 38.93
CA LEU A 525 -24.14 -11.30 39.53
C LEU A 525 -24.32 -11.45 41.04
N LYS A 526 -24.86 -12.57 41.51
CA LYS A 526 -25.01 -12.84 42.95
C LYS A 526 -23.66 -12.80 43.66
N THR A 527 -22.67 -13.52 43.15
CA THR A 527 -21.36 -13.65 43.79
C THR A 527 -20.63 -12.31 43.89
N VAL A 528 -20.64 -11.52 42.82
CA VAL A 528 -20.00 -10.20 42.81
C VAL A 528 -20.79 -9.19 43.63
N SER A 529 -22.12 -9.24 43.59
CA SER A 529 -22.94 -8.33 44.41
C SER A 529 -22.77 -8.60 45.89
N GLU A 530 -22.83 -9.86 46.34
CA GLU A 530 -22.57 -10.24 47.74
C GLU A 530 -21.17 -9.79 48.18
N ARG A 531 -20.15 -10.01 47.34
CA ARG A 531 -18.76 -9.59 47.64
C ARG A 531 -18.66 -8.09 47.94
N TRP A 532 -19.26 -7.23 47.12
CA TRP A 532 -19.03 -5.78 47.21
C TRP A 532 -20.07 -5.06 48.06
N VAL A 533 -21.30 -5.58 48.14
CA VAL A 533 -22.35 -5.03 49.00
C VAL A 533 -22.07 -5.39 50.47
N ASP A 534 -21.60 -6.62 50.76
CA ASP A 534 -21.29 -7.02 52.14
C ASP A 534 -19.93 -6.48 52.61
N ALA A 535 -18.95 -6.29 51.72
CA ALA A 535 -17.68 -5.63 52.07
C ALA A 535 -17.83 -4.15 52.44
N LYS A 536 -18.86 -3.46 51.92
CA LYS A 536 -19.19 -2.07 52.29
C LYS A 536 -19.77 -1.96 53.71
N ALA A 537 -20.39 -3.03 54.22
CA ALA A 537 -20.89 -3.09 55.61
C ALA A 537 -19.76 -3.23 56.66
N VAL A 538 -18.56 -3.65 56.25
CA VAL A 538 -17.39 -3.81 57.13
C VAL A 538 -16.49 -2.55 57.17
N ALA A 539 -16.71 -1.59 56.27
CA ALA A 539 -15.90 -0.37 56.14
C ALA A 539 -16.69 0.92 56.43
N MET A 540 -17.16 1.08 57.66
CA MET A 540 -17.45 2.40 58.27
C MET A 540 -16.71 2.51 59.62
N PRO A 541 -16.26 3.71 60.03
CA PRO A 541 -15.10 3.87 60.90
C PRO A 541 -15.40 3.58 62.38
N VAL A 542 -14.55 2.78 63.02
CA VAL A 542 -14.44 2.77 64.48
C VAL A 542 -13.61 3.99 64.88
N ALA A 543 -14.28 4.96 65.51
CA ALA A 543 -13.67 6.11 66.16
C ALA A 543 -12.70 5.64 67.27
N GLY A 544 -11.62 6.40 67.43
CA GLY A 544 -10.41 5.94 68.10
C GLY A 544 -10.48 5.76 69.62
N VAL A 545 -9.49 5.03 70.13
CA VAL A 545 -8.79 5.17 71.42
C VAL A 545 -7.44 4.47 71.18
N GLY A 546 -6.24 5.02 71.39
CA GLY A 546 -5.81 5.99 72.37
C GLY A 546 -4.86 5.31 73.37
N LYS A 547 -3.60 5.11 72.97
CA LYS A 547 -2.33 5.07 73.74
C LYS A 547 -1.34 4.03 73.25
#